data_AF-A0A2D8FCE0-F1
#
_entry.id   AF-A0A2D8FCE0-F1
#
_cell.length_a   1.000
_cell.length_b   1.000
_cell.length_c   1.000
_cell.angle_alpha   90.00
_cell.angle_beta   90.00
_cell.angle_gamma   90.00
#
_symmetry.space_group_name_H-M   'P 1'
#
loop_
_entity.id
_entity.type
_entity.pdbx_description
1 polymer ?
#
loop_
_entity_poly.entity_id
_entity_poly.type
_entity_poly.pdbx_seq_one_letter_code
_entity_poly.pdbx_strand_id
1 'polypeptide(L)'
;MEVVFLAILMIGIVSSIFGVLMIFSPGLILKLERSANHLYMTDAKLMRNRIPLGIFMLIASAVFVYSYYSGPYREIVFLYLSMVAAAFGLLLIVNPKLILAAERKANKLYMTDAFFFKHRILLGIALLGSSGFMLRTYYIFG
;
A
#
# COMPACT_ATOMS: atom_id res chain seq x y z
N MET A 1 16.74 20.78 -0.12
CA MET A 1 17.66 19.87 -0.85
C MET A 1 18.25 18.84 0.11
N GLU A 2 18.93 19.25 1.18
CA GLU A 2 19.54 18.31 2.16
C GLU A 2 18.57 17.27 2.76
N VAL A 3 17.37 17.68 3.16
CA VAL A 3 16.36 16.77 3.73
C VAL A 3 15.95 15.66 2.74
N VAL A 4 15.92 15.97 1.44
CA VAL A 4 15.57 15.00 0.39
C VAL A 4 16.69 13.99 0.22
N PHE A 5 17.95 14.42 0.21
CA PHE A 5 19.11 13.51 0.14
C PHE A 5 19.25 12.65 1.38
N LEU A 6 19.03 13.21 2.57
CA LEU A 6 19.00 12.45 3.82
C LEU A 6 17.89 11.37 3.81
N ALA A 7 16.71 11.70 3.26
CA ALA A 7 15.64 10.73 3.09
C ALA A 7 16.03 9.60 2.11
N ILE A 8 16.69 9.93 0.98
CA ILE A 8 17.19 8.93 0.02
C ILE A 8 18.22 8.01 0.67
N LEU A 9 19.14 8.55 1.48
CA LEU A 9 20.11 7.75 2.23
C LEU A 9 19.41 6.79 3.19
N MET A 10 18.49 7.30 4.01
CA MET A 10 17.76 6.49 5.00
C MET A 10 16.96 5.38 4.32
N ILE A 11 16.26 5.69 3.23
CA ILE A 11 15.52 4.70 2.43
C ILE A 11 16.49 3.68 1.80
N GLY A 12 17.63 4.12 1.29
CA GLY A 12 18.67 3.26 0.72
C GLY A 12 19.22 2.26 1.75
N ILE A 13 19.53 2.71 2.96
CA ILE A 13 20.02 1.86 4.06
C ILE A 13 18.95 0.84 4.47
N VAL A 14 17.72 1.29 4.71
CA VAL A 14 16.61 0.40 5.11
C VAL A 14 16.33 -0.65 4.02
N SER A 15 16.34 -0.23 2.75
CA SER A 15 16.16 -1.11 1.59
C SER A 15 17.28 -2.16 1.48
N SER A 16 18.53 -1.76 1.76
CA SER A 16 19.68 -2.69 1.79
C SER A 16 19.51 -3.77 2.86
N ILE A 17 19.16 -3.35 4.08
CA ILE A 17 18.92 -4.25 5.22
C ILE A 17 17.81 -5.25 4.87
N PHE A 18 16.70 -4.77 4.29
CA PHE A 18 15.61 -5.64 3.83
C PHE A 18 16.02 -6.60 2.71
N GLY A 19 16.86 -6.17 1.77
CA GLY A 19 17.34 -6.99 0.67
C GLY A 19 18.24 -8.14 1.14
N VAL A 20 19.12 -7.87 2.09
CA VAL A 20 19.95 -8.88 2.76
C VAL A 20 19.07 -9.85 3.56
N LEU A 21 18.12 -9.33 4.35
CA LEU A 21 17.18 -10.16 5.12
C LEU A 21 16.34 -11.08 4.22
N MET A 22 15.94 -10.62 3.03
CA MET A 22 15.18 -11.42 2.04
C MET A 22 15.93 -12.66 1.57
N ILE A 23 17.24 -12.51 1.35
CA ILE A 23 18.09 -13.58 0.81
C ILE A 23 18.49 -14.55 1.92
N PHE A 24 18.97 -14.03 3.06
CA PHE A 24 19.61 -14.85 4.08
C PHE A 24 18.67 -15.31 5.20
N SER A 25 17.65 -14.52 5.54
CA SER A 25 16.78 -14.80 6.68
C SER A 25 15.30 -14.53 6.38
N PRO A 26 14.71 -15.28 5.42
CA PRO A 26 13.30 -15.11 5.04
C PRO A 26 12.34 -15.37 6.21
N GLY A 27 12.74 -16.19 7.19
CA GLY A 27 11.94 -16.46 8.39
C GLY A 27 11.75 -15.25 9.31
N LEU A 28 12.67 -14.29 9.31
CA LEU A 28 12.51 -13.04 10.07
C LEU A 28 11.53 -12.08 9.38
N ILE A 29 11.60 -12.00 8.04
CA ILE A 29 10.66 -11.18 7.28
C ILE A 29 9.24 -11.70 7.45
N LEU A 30 9.04 -13.01 7.44
CA LEU A 30 7.72 -13.61 7.68
C LEU A 30 7.19 -13.36 9.09
N LYS A 31 8.06 -13.33 10.10
CA LYS A 31 7.66 -12.94 11.47
C LYS A 31 7.26 -11.47 11.53
N LEU A 32 8.01 -10.59 10.86
CA LEU A 32 7.68 -9.17 10.75
C LEU A 32 6.38 -8.95 9.96
N GLU A 33 6.21 -9.66 8.85
CA GLU A 33 5.02 -9.62 8.01
C GLU A 33 3.82 -10.18 8.75
N ARG A 34 3.94 -11.31 9.46
CA ARG A 34 2.87 -11.87 10.29
C ARG A 34 2.53 -10.98 11.48
N SER A 35 3.51 -10.31 12.07
CA SER A 35 3.30 -9.32 13.13
C SER A 35 2.57 -8.07 12.60
N ALA A 36 2.97 -7.57 11.43
CA ALA A 36 2.29 -6.47 10.74
C ALA A 36 0.88 -6.87 10.28
N ASN A 37 0.71 -8.09 9.77
CA ASN A 37 -0.57 -8.65 9.34
C ASN A 37 -1.50 -8.91 10.54
N HIS A 38 -0.98 -9.19 11.73
CA HIS A 38 -1.78 -9.22 12.95
C HIS A 38 -2.25 -7.81 13.38
N LEU A 39 -1.41 -6.79 13.18
CA LEU A 39 -1.78 -5.38 13.39
C LEU A 39 -2.81 -4.89 12.35
N TYR A 40 -2.73 -5.44 11.14
CA TYR A 40 -3.67 -5.32 10.01
C TYR A 40 -4.62 -6.53 9.95
N MET A 41 -5.27 -6.90 11.05
CA MET A 41 -6.64 -7.42 10.94
C MET A 41 -7.54 -6.29 10.43
N THR A 42 -7.30 -5.88 9.18
CA THR A 42 -8.09 -4.92 8.41
C THR A 42 -9.53 -5.41 8.43
N ASP A 43 -9.76 -6.71 8.23
CA ASP A 43 -11.05 -7.38 8.36
C ASP A 43 -11.83 -6.98 9.63
N ALA A 44 -11.19 -6.94 10.80
CA ALA A 44 -11.88 -6.69 12.08
C ALA A 44 -12.11 -5.19 12.34
N LYS A 45 -11.12 -4.34 12.05
CA LYS A 45 -11.25 -2.88 12.21
C LYS A 45 -12.17 -2.27 11.15
N LEU A 46 -12.08 -2.73 9.90
CA LEU A 46 -12.93 -2.32 8.79
C LEU A 46 -14.38 -2.69 9.06
N MET A 47 -14.66 -3.92 9.52
CA MET A 47 -16.02 -4.34 9.89
C MET A 47 -16.58 -3.60 11.10
N ARG A 48 -15.74 -3.35 12.12
CA ARG A 48 -16.14 -2.60 13.32
C ARG A 48 -16.46 -1.15 13.00
N ASN A 49 -15.73 -0.53 12.06
CA ASN A 49 -15.90 0.87 11.69
C ASN A 49 -16.56 1.07 10.31
N ARG A 50 -17.33 0.07 9.83
CA ARG A 50 -17.85 0.04 8.46
C ARG A 50 -18.75 1.22 8.10
N ILE A 51 -19.61 1.64 9.03
CA ILE A 51 -20.56 2.74 8.83
C ILE A 51 -19.83 4.08 8.73
N PRO A 52 -19.00 4.49 9.71
CA PRO A 52 -18.28 5.75 9.60
C PRO A 52 -17.30 5.77 8.42
N LEU A 53 -16.70 4.64 8.07
CA LEU A 53 -15.79 4.55 6.91
C LEU A 53 -16.54 4.64 5.57
N GLY A 54 -17.72 4.03 5.47
CA GLY A 54 -18.61 4.15 4.31
C GLY A 54 -19.12 5.58 4.13
N ILE A 55 -19.55 6.24 5.22
CA ILE A 55 -19.97 7.65 5.19
C ILE A 55 -18.81 8.55 4.77
N PHE A 56 -17.61 8.33 5.31
CA PHE A 56 -16.42 9.07 4.92
C PHE A 56 -16.12 8.94 3.42
N MET A 57 -16.22 7.72 2.87
CA MET A 57 -16.07 7.47 1.43
C MET A 57 -17.12 8.20 0.58
N LEU A 58 -18.38 8.28 1.04
CA LEU A 58 -19.43 9.04 0.37
C LEU A 58 -19.18 10.55 0.40
N ILE A 59 -18.70 11.08 1.53
CA ILE A 59 -18.30 12.48 1.66
C ILE A 59 -17.12 12.76 0.71
N ALA A 60 -16.10 11.90 0.68
CA ALA A 60 -14.97 12.03 -0.23
C ALA A 60 -15.42 12.00 -1.71
N SER A 61 -16.36 11.13 -2.06
CA SER A 61 -16.97 11.13 -3.39
C SER A 61 -17.62 12.48 -3.72
N ALA A 62 -18.41 13.04 -2.81
CA ALA A 62 -19.04 14.34 -3.02
C ALA A 62 -18.00 15.46 -3.18
N VAL A 63 -16.91 15.43 -2.41
CA VAL A 63 -15.78 16.37 -2.53
C VAL A 63 -15.08 16.24 -3.87
N PHE A 64 -14.87 15.02 -4.39
CA PHE A 64 -14.25 14.81 -5.70
C PHE A 64 -15.15 15.26 -6.85
N VAL A 65 -16.46 15.02 -6.76
CA VAL A 65 -17.43 15.57 -7.73
C VAL A 65 -17.40 17.10 -7.70
N TYR A 66 -17.43 17.69 -6.49
CA TYR A 66 -17.33 19.14 -6.34
C TYR A 66 -16.04 19.68 -6.98
N SER A 67 -14.90 19.06 -6.66
CA SER A 67 -13.58 19.46 -7.18
C SER A 67 -13.48 19.35 -8.70
N TYR A 68 -14.16 18.38 -9.31
CA TYR A 68 -14.25 18.27 -10.76
C TYR A 68 -15.03 19.43 -11.41
N TYR A 69 -16.11 19.89 -10.77
CA TYR A 69 -16.94 20.99 -11.30
C TYR A 69 -16.39 22.38 -10.95
N SER A 70 -15.74 22.54 -9.80
CA SER A 70 -15.21 23.82 -9.30
C SER A 70 -13.74 24.05 -9.61
N GLY A 71 -13.01 23.00 -10.00
CA GLY A 71 -11.59 23.07 -10.32
C GLY A 71 -11.30 23.72 -11.68
N PRO A 72 -10.10 24.31 -11.85
CA PRO A 72 -9.69 24.94 -13.10
C PRO A 72 -9.49 23.95 -14.25
N TYR A 73 -9.26 22.67 -13.94
CA TYR A 73 -9.12 21.59 -14.91
C TYR A 73 -10.14 20.49 -14.60
N ARG A 74 -10.99 20.17 -15.58
CA ARG A 74 -11.94 19.05 -15.52
C ARG A 74 -11.21 17.73 -15.68
N GLU A 75 -10.37 17.41 -14.71
CA GLU A 75 -9.61 16.17 -14.73
C GLU A 75 -10.55 14.99 -14.55
N ILE A 76 -10.67 14.18 -15.61
CA ILE A 76 -11.47 12.95 -15.62
C ILE A 76 -11.07 12.02 -14.46
N VAL A 77 -9.83 12.14 -13.98
CA VAL A 77 -9.31 11.43 -12.80
C VAL A 77 -10.17 11.68 -11.55
N PHE A 78 -10.62 12.91 -11.30
CA PHE A 78 -11.49 13.20 -10.14
C PHE A 78 -12.87 12.58 -10.28
N LEU A 79 -13.44 12.57 -11.48
CA LEU A 79 -14.72 11.93 -11.75
C LEU A 79 -14.62 10.41 -11.56
N TYR A 80 -13.55 9.81 -12.08
CA TYR A 80 -13.27 8.38 -11.89
C TYR A 80 -13.10 8.03 -10.40
N LEU A 81 -12.29 8.80 -9.67
CA LEU A 81 -12.11 8.62 -8.22
C LEU A 81 -13.42 8.78 -7.45
N SER A 82 -14.29 9.73 -7.85
CA SER A 82 -15.60 9.87 -7.21
C SER A 82 -16.50 8.66 -7.43
N MET A 83 -16.53 8.10 -8.64
CA MET A 83 -17.35 6.93 -8.94
C MET A 83 -16.88 5.71 -8.15
N VAL A 84 -15.56 5.52 -8.07
CA VAL A 84 -14.96 4.43 -7.28
C VAL A 84 -15.26 4.62 -5.79
N ALA A 85 -15.08 5.83 -5.25
CA ALA A 85 -15.36 6.13 -3.84
C ALA A 85 -16.85 5.97 -3.49
N ALA A 86 -17.76 6.38 -4.38
CA ALA A 86 -19.20 6.21 -4.22
C ALA A 86 -19.58 4.72 -4.20
N ALA A 87 -19.12 3.95 -5.18
CA ALA A 87 -19.38 2.52 -5.28
C ALA A 87 -18.85 1.78 -4.05
N PHE A 88 -17.63 2.09 -3.62
CA PHE A 88 -17.00 1.46 -2.46
C PHE A 88 -17.69 1.85 -1.15
N GLY A 89 -18.04 3.13 -0.96
CA GLY A 89 -18.77 3.62 0.21
C GLY A 89 -20.17 3.01 0.34
N LEU A 90 -20.91 2.91 -0.77
CA LEU A 90 -22.23 2.24 -0.79
C LEU A 90 -22.11 0.76 -0.48
N LEU A 91 -21.15 0.06 -1.10
CA LEU A 91 -20.92 -1.37 -0.83
C LEU A 91 -20.56 -1.64 0.63
N LEU A 92 -19.80 -0.74 1.27
CA LEU A 92 -19.40 -0.85 2.67
C LEU A 92 -20.59 -0.77 3.63
N ILE A 93 -21.59 0.05 3.28
CA ILE A 93 -22.80 0.24 4.08
C ILE A 93 -23.81 -0.89 3.83
N VAL A 94 -24.08 -1.21 2.55
CA VAL A 94 -25.16 -2.12 2.15
C VAL A 94 -24.76 -3.59 2.26
N ASN A 95 -23.59 -3.97 1.74
CA ASN A 95 -23.19 -5.37 1.68
C ASN A 95 -21.68 -5.55 1.97
N PRO A 96 -21.27 -5.36 3.23
CA PRO A 96 -19.86 -5.45 3.62
C PRO A 96 -19.28 -6.86 3.43
N LYS A 97 -20.14 -7.89 3.36
CA LYS A 97 -19.71 -9.27 3.13
C LYS A 97 -19.10 -9.47 1.74
N LEU A 98 -19.55 -8.71 0.72
CA LEU A 98 -18.98 -8.75 -0.62
C LEU A 98 -17.56 -8.16 -0.64
N ILE A 99 -17.35 -7.02 0.04
CA ILE A 99 -16.02 -6.43 0.20
C ILE A 99 -15.11 -7.39 0.96
N LEU A 100 -15.60 -7.99 2.03
CA LEU A 100 -14.82 -8.94 2.83
C LEU A 100 -14.46 -10.21 2.03
N ALA A 101 -15.36 -10.68 1.15
CA ALA A 101 -15.08 -11.80 0.26
C ALA A 101 -14.06 -11.44 -0.82
N ALA A 102 -14.14 -10.22 -1.37
CA ALA A 102 -13.16 -9.71 -2.32
C ALA A 102 -11.78 -9.52 -1.66
N GLU A 103 -11.74 -8.95 -0.46
CA GLU A 103 -10.54 -8.77 0.36
C GLU A 103 -9.94 -10.13 0.73
N ARG A 104 -10.73 -11.11 1.19
CA ARG A 104 -10.24 -12.46 1.48
C ARG A 104 -9.75 -13.20 0.25
N LYS A 105 -10.39 -13.02 -0.91
CA LYS A 105 -9.94 -13.60 -2.17
C LYS A 105 -8.63 -12.97 -2.63
N ALA A 106 -8.50 -11.65 -2.49
CA ALA A 106 -7.26 -10.93 -2.73
C ALA A 106 -6.17 -11.37 -1.73
N ASN A 107 -6.46 -11.44 -0.44
CA ASN A 107 -5.53 -11.87 0.62
C ASN A 107 -5.12 -13.35 0.46
N LYS A 108 -5.99 -14.21 -0.09
CA LYS A 108 -5.63 -15.59 -0.45
C LYS A 108 -4.74 -15.66 -1.69
N LEU A 109 -4.89 -14.73 -2.64
CA LEU A 109 -3.97 -14.56 -3.78
C LEU A 109 -2.62 -13.98 -3.33
N TYR A 110 -2.67 -13.03 -2.40
CA TYR A 110 -1.57 -12.44 -1.64
C TYR A 110 -1.28 -13.25 -0.38
N MET A 111 -1.37 -14.59 -0.44
CA MET A 111 -0.67 -15.40 0.54
C MET A 111 0.82 -15.24 0.20
N THR A 112 1.35 -14.10 0.61
CA THR A 112 2.64 -13.52 0.25
C THR A 112 3.71 -14.54 0.52
N ASP A 113 3.58 -15.33 1.58
CA ASP A 113 4.43 -16.47 1.92
C ASP A 113 4.83 -17.30 0.67
N ALA A 114 3.89 -17.78 -0.15
CA ALA A 114 4.20 -18.69 -1.25
C ALA A 114 4.89 -18.01 -2.45
N PHE A 115 4.41 -16.82 -2.84
CA PHE A 115 5.01 -16.03 -3.93
C PHE A 115 6.38 -15.48 -3.52
N PHE A 116 6.48 -14.98 -2.29
CA PHE A 116 7.67 -14.44 -1.67
C PHE A 116 8.74 -15.53 -1.58
N PHE A 117 8.45 -16.72 -1.06
CA PHE A 117 9.43 -17.81 -1.02
C PHE A 117 9.93 -18.21 -2.41
N LYS A 118 9.03 -18.25 -3.41
CA LYS A 118 9.38 -18.63 -4.78
C LYS A 118 10.29 -17.61 -5.45
N HIS A 119 10.10 -16.32 -5.20
CA HIS A 119 10.85 -15.24 -5.86
C HIS A 119 11.79 -14.47 -4.92
N ARG A 120 12.01 -14.93 -3.68
CA ARG A 120 12.77 -14.21 -2.63
C ARG A 120 14.14 -13.74 -3.11
N ILE A 121 14.82 -14.56 -3.91
CA ILE A 121 16.16 -14.27 -4.42
C ILE A 121 16.07 -13.15 -5.46
N LEU A 122 15.11 -13.24 -6.39
CA LEU A 122 14.90 -12.22 -7.41
C LEU A 122 14.49 -10.88 -6.80
N LEU A 123 13.55 -10.89 -5.84
CA LEU A 123 13.09 -9.71 -5.12
C LEU A 123 14.22 -9.10 -4.28
N GLY A 124 15.00 -9.92 -3.56
CA GLY A 124 16.14 -9.47 -2.77
C GLY A 124 17.24 -8.83 -3.63
N ILE A 125 17.59 -9.44 -4.77
CA ILE A 125 18.58 -8.89 -5.72
C ILE A 125 18.07 -7.58 -6.33
N ALA A 126 16.81 -7.51 -6.74
CA ALA A 126 16.23 -6.28 -7.28
C ALA A 126 16.23 -5.15 -6.23
N LEU A 127 15.92 -5.47 -4.98
CA LEU A 127 15.92 -4.52 -3.88
C LEU A 127 17.34 -4.02 -3.54
N LEU A 128 18.33 -4.92 -3.52
CA LEU A 128 19.73 -4.56 -3.35
C LEU A 128 20.26 -3.70 -4.51
N GLY A 129 19.86 -4.01 -5.75
CA GLY A 129 20.18 -3.19 -6.92
C GLY A 129 19.59 -1.78 -6.82
N SER A 130 18.33 -1.67 -6.40
CA SER A 130 17.66 -0.39 -6.17
C SER A 130 18.33 0.41 -5.03
N SER A 131 18.66 -0.25 -3.92
CA SER A 131 19.40 0.36 -2.82
C SER A 131 20.78 0.87 -3.26
N GLY A 132 21.53 0.06 -4.01
CA GLY A 132 22.82 0.46 -4.57
C GLY A 132 22.70 1.69 -5.48
N PHE A 133 21.66 1.75 -6.30
CA PHE A 133 21.37 2.92 -7.14
C PHE A 133 21.04 4.17 -6.30
N MET A 134 20.23 4.04 -5.24
CA MET A 134 19.89 5.14 -4.34
C MET A 134 21.10 5.67 -3.57
N LEU A 135 21.91 4.77 -3.00
CA LEU A 135 23.13 5.14 -2.30
C LEU A 135 24.15 5.80 -3.26
N ARG A 136 24.31 5.25 -4.47
CA ARG A 136 25.14 5.87 -5.51
C ARG A 136 24.64 7.28 -5.86
N THR A 137 23.33 7.47 -5.98
CA THR A 137 22.74 8.79 -6.29
C THR A 137 22.99 9.78 -5.15
N TYR A 138 22.89 9.34 -3.89
CA TYR A 138 23.24 10.16 -2.74
C TYR A 138 24.73 10.56 -2.77
N TYR A 139 25.66 9.63 -2.98
CA TYR A 139 27.09 9.95 -3.03
C TYR A 139 27.50 10.86 -4.19
N ILE A 140 26.75 10.89 -5.29
CA ILE A 140 27.08 11.70 -6.48
C ILE A 140 26.43 13.10 -6.40
N PHE A 141 25.22 13.21 -5.85
CA PHE A 141 24.41 14.43 -5.93
C PHE A 141 24.00 15.04 -4.59
N GLY A 142 24.13 14.30 -3.49
CA GLY A 142 23.87 14.78 -2.13
C GLY A 142 25.07 15.49 -1.54
#